data_AF-A0A354GCS9-F1
#
_entry.id   AF-A0A354GCS9-F1
#
_cell.length_a   1.000
_cell.length_b   1.000
_cell.length_c   1.000
_cell.angle_alpha   90.00
_cell.angle_beta   90.00
_cell.angle_gamma   90.00
#
_symmetry.space_group_name_H-M   'P 1'
#
loop_
_entity.id
_entity.type
_entity.pdbx_description
1 polymer ?
#
loop_
_entity_poly.entity_id
_entity_poly.type
_entity_poly.pdbx_seq_one_letter_code
_entity_poly.pdbx_strand_id
1 'polypeptide(L)'
;MVAYSSSIDFWCPKISRLLRLGTVFGTPKYCVMRSYRKWRTHKKSTFFSSSTLDFCKGSDKNIVLEGFILDMKIIKVLMLGDVIGNPGMEQLYIKLPQFIKKENIDLVIANGENSDNGFGITEEIIDRMRGFGVTVITSGNHIWSNQDAEALLNHYDFVLRPHNYYDSPGKGFWIGEVAGEKIAVVNLIGRYFITPVDCPFQILEKLLRKELRGIKNIIVDFHAEIMPEKKSLAYYFDGKVSFVAGTHTHVQTADDIILGNGTGYITDLGMCGGLDSVIGMEKKGILHKIRRNVNVPYVPSNENEKMQGIIIDLNLDTGKTESIQRFSM
;
A
#
# COMPACT_ATOMS: atom_id res chain seq x y z
N MET A 1 -31.34 -22.65 3.35
CA MET A 1 -31.91 -23.50 4.41
C MET A 1 -31.40 -24.92 4.17
N VAL A 2 -30.27 -25.26 4.78
CA VAL A 2 -29.72 -26.62 4.87
C VAL A 2 -29.15 -26.70 6.28
N ALA A 3 -29.74 -27.56 7.10
CA ALA A 3 -29.42 -27.71 8.51
C ALA A 3 -28.15 -28.56 8.67
N TYR A 4 -27.21 -28.08 9.49
CA TYR A 4 -26.17 -28.92 10.08
C TYR A 4 -26.51 -29.12 11.55
N SER A 5 -26.78 -30.37 11.92
CA SER A 5 -27.10 -30.82 13.26
C SER A 5 -25.84 -30.83 14.14
N SER A 6 -26.00 -30.32 15.36
CA SER A 6 -25.05 -30.41 16.46
C SER A 6 -24.94 -31.81 17.01
N SER A 7 -23.70 -32.26 17.27
CA SER A 7 -23.42 -33.29 18.28
C SER A 7 -22.10 -32.97 18.97
N ILE A 8 -22.22 -32.56 20.23
CA ILE A 8 -21.18 -32.53 21.25
C ILE A 8 -20.99 -33.96 21.72
N ASP A 9 -19.76 -34.47 21.70
CA ASP A 9 -19.38 -35.65 22.46
C ASP A 9 -18.09 -35.38 23.23
N PHE A 10 -18.25 -35.27 24.55
CA PHE A 10 -17.19 -35.42 25.54
C PHE A 10 -16.95 -36.92 25.74
N TRP A 11 -15.71 -37.42 25.58
CA TRP A 11 -15.22 -38.49 26.45
C TRP A 11 -13.69 -38.63 26.43
N CYS A 12 -13.11 -38.63 27.62
CA CYS A 12 -11.72 -38.94 27.94
C CYS A 12 -11.73 -40.08 28.97
N PRO A 13 -10.85 -41.10 28.83
CA PRO A 13 -10.37 -41.83 30.00
C PRO A 13 -8.85 -41.80 30.17
N LYS A 14 -8.48 -41.56 31.42
CA LYS A 14 -7.16 -41.50 32.07
C LYS A 14 -6.36 -42.82 31.97
N ILE A 15 -5.04 -42.70 32.08
CA ILE A 15 -4.10 -43.44 32.98
C ILE A 15 -2.86 -42.51 33.12
N SER A 16 -2.67 -41.76 34.22
CA SER A 16 -1.89 -42.09 35.45
C SER A 16 -0.36 -42.16 35.19
N ARG A 17 0.59 -41.65 35.99
CA ARG A 17 0.65 -41.07 37.35
C ARG A 17 2.13 -40.69 37.61
N LEU A 18 2.42 -39.51 38.19
CA LEU A 18 3.59 -39.17 39.04
C LEU A 18 3.43 -37.66 39.40
N LEU A 19 2.76 -37.26 40.50
CA LEU A 19 3.25 -37.14 41.89
C LEU A 19 4.68 -36.55 41.95
N ARG A 20 5.03 -35.52 42.72
CA ARG A 20 4.34 -34.64 43.69
C ARG A 20 5.38 -33.57 44.13
N LEU A 21 4.92 -32.56 44.88
CA LEU A 21 5.63 -31.53 45.67
C LEU A 21 5.88 -30.20 44.93
N GLY A 22 5.37 -29.04 45.34
CA GLY A 22 4.49 -28.69 46.45
C GLY A 22 4.05 -27.21 46.35
N THR A 23 2.84 -26.93 46.86
CA THR A 23 2.38 -25.74 47.64
C THR A 23 3.16 -24.41 47.54
N VAL A 24 2.61 -23.18 47.53
CA VAL A 24 1.29 -22.58 47.83
C VAL A 24 1.39 -21.05 47.53
N PHE A 25 0.29 -20.47 47.03
CA PHE A 25 -0.22 -19.07 47.05
C PHE A 25 0.70 -17.82 47.10
N GLY A 26 0.36 -16.80 46.28
CA GLY A 26 0.66 -15.38 46.54
C GLY A 26 0.28 -14.41 45.40
N THR A 27 -0.77 -13.61 45.61
CA THR A 27 -1.31 -12.53 44.74
C THR A 27 -0.35 -11.35 44.49
N PRO A 28 -0.55 -10.52 43.44
CA PRO A 28 0.38 -9.45 43.06
C PRO A 28 0.17 -8.19 43.91
N LYS A 29 1.26 -7.61 44.43
CA LYS A 29 1.25 -6.26 45.05
C LYS A 29 2.20 -5.32 44.33
N TYR A 30 1.60 -4.21 43.88
CA TYR A 30 2.19 -2.96 43.46
C TYR A 30 3.38 -2.54 44.33
N CYS A 31 4.50 -2.16 43.70
CA CYS A 31 5.64 -1.56 44.38
C CYS A 31 5.67 -0.04 44.09
N VAL A 32 5.35 0.72 45.13
CA VAL A 32 5.60 2.16 45.26
C VAL A 32 6.91 2.29 46.05
N MET A 33 7.92 3.00 45.54
CA MET A 33 9.07 3.40 46.36
C MET A 33 9.19 4.92 46.46
N ARG A 34 9.11 5.37 47.72
CA ARG A 34 9.48 6.68 48.25
C ARG A 34 10.86 6.54 48.93
N SER A 35 11.51 7.69 49.12
CA SER A 35 12.95 7.91 49.25
C SER A 35 13.51 8.01 50.70
N TYR A 36 14.85 8.06 50.75
CA TYR A 36 15.78 8.57 51.79
C TYR A 36 16.07 7.72 53.05
N ARG A 37 17.35 7.36 53.30
CA ARG A 37 18.35 8.14 54.10
C ARG A 37 19.71 7.42 54.23
N LYS A 38 20.79 8.22 54.26
CA LYS A 38 22.23 7.88 54.45
C LYS A 38 22.56 7.35 55.85
N TRP A 39 23.67 6.60 56.03
CA TRP A 39 24.87 6.98 56.83
C TRP A 39 26.06 6.01 56.60
N ARG A 40 27.27 6.61 56.65
CA ARG A 40 28.70 6.16 56.58
C ARG A 40 29.06 4.89 57.42
N THR A 41 30.14 4.08 57.23
CA THR A 41 31.59 4.31 56.94
C THR A 41 32.36 3.04 56.45
N HIS A 42 33.43 3.28 55.65
CA HIS A 42 34.77 2.62 55.55
C HIS A 42 35.08 1.29 54.81
N LYS A 43 36.10 1.44 53.92
CA LYS A 43 37.16 0.53 53.41
C LYS A 43 37.00 -0.18 52.03
N LYS A 44 37.78 0.36 51.08
CA LYS A 44 38.58 -0.25 49.97
C LYS A 44 37.99 -1.44 49.16
N SER A 45 37.66 -1.19 47.89
CA SER A 45 38.27 -1.84 46.70
C SER A 45 37.50 -1.51 45.40
N THR A 46 38.19 -0.85 44.48
CA THR A 46 38.20 -1.03 43.00
C THR A 46 36.97 -1.54 42.23
N PHE A 47 36.59 -0.72 41.24
CA PHE A 47 35.98 -0.99 39.91
C PHE A 47 34.47 -0.81 39.69
N PHE A 48 34.18 -0.11 38.58
CA PHE A 48 32.93 0.26 37.93
C PHE A 48 32.07 1.36 38.60
N SER A 49 32.26 2.60 38.15
CA SER A 49 31.28 3.67 38.33
C SER A 49 30.06 3.41 37.45
N SER A 50 28.98 2.92 38.04
CA SER A 50 27.64 3.05 37.48
C SER A 50 27.21 4.51 37.59
N SER A 51 27.32 5.29 36.51
CA SER A 51 26.62 6.57 36.41
C SER A 51 25.23 6.32 35.83
N THR A 52 24.26 6.39 36.73
CA THR A 52 22.84 6.71 36.52
C THR A 52 22.57 7.46 35.22
N LEU A 53 21.74 6.87 34.36
CA LEU A 53 21.07 7.54 33.24
C LEU A 53 20.00 8.50 33.80
N ASP A 54 20.30 9.79 33.79
CA ASP A 54 19.30 10.84 33.90
C ASP A 54 18.50 10.87 32.59
N PHE A 55 17.22 10.51 32.67
CA PHE A 55 16.27 10.67 31.58
C PHE A 55 15.86 12.16 31.49
N CYS A 56 16.62 12.94 30.73
CA CYS A 56 16.16 14.24 30.26
C CYS A 56 15.24 14.04 29.05
N LYS A 57 14.03 14.62 29.14
CA LYS A 57 13.09 14.75 28.03
C LYS A 57 13.74 15.57 26.92
N GLY A 58 14.01 14.93 25.79
CA GLY A 58 14.48 15.56 24.55
C GLY A 58 14.23 14.59 23.40
N SER A 59 13.52 15.07 22.39
CA SER A 59 13.23 14.37 21.15
C SER A 59 14.50 14.19 20.33
N ASP A 60 15.26 13.13 20.57
CA ASP A 60 16.27 12.62 19.63
C ASP A 60 16.55 11.15 20.00
N LYS A 61 16.01 10.23 19.19
CA LYS A 61 16.27 8.79 19.33
C LYS A 61 17.56 8.44 18.58
N ASN A 62 18.71 8.75 19.16
CA ASN A 62 19.98 8.17 18.72
C ASN A 62 20.63 7.44 19.90
N ILE A 63 20.51 6.12 19.90
CA ILE A 63 21.32 5.25 20.77
C ILE A 63 22.68 5.11 20.07
N VAL A 64 23.68 5.84 20.55
CA VAL A 64 25.05 5.75 20.05
C VAL A 64 25.73 4.55 20.70
N LEU A 65 25.80 3.44 19.97
CA LEU A 65 26.82 2.40 20.15
C LEU A 65 27.93 2.67 19.14
N GLU A 66 29.18 2.50 19.56
CA GLU A 66 30.40 2.89 18.85
C GLU A 66 30.38 2.54 17.34
N GLY A 67 30.38 3.59 16.51
CA GLY A 67 31.07 3.62 15.22
C GLY A 67 30.52 2.72 14.11
N PHE A 68 29.30 2.97 13.63
CA PHE A 68 28.87 2.92 12.22
C PHE A 68 27.42 3.44 12.19
N ILE A 69 27.21 4.72 11.83
CA ILE A 69 25.85 5.16 11.47
C ILE A 69 25.63 4.61 10.06
N LEU A 70 24.90 3.48 9.97
CA LEU A 70 24.30 3.08 8.71
C LEU A 70 23.17 4.08 8.47
N ASP A 71 23.42 5.10 7.65
CA ASP A 71 22.33 5.95 7.13
C ASP A 71 21.41 5.04 6.31
N MET A 72 20.31 4.61 6.93
CA MET A 72 19.29 3.83 6.25
C MET A 72 18.71 4.69 5.13
N LYS A 73 18.79 4.20 3.89
CA LYS A 73 18.22 4.90 2.74
C LYS A 73 16.71 4.72 2.72
N ILE A 74 15.99 5.63 3.38
CA ILE A 74 14.52 5.68 3.35
C ILE A 74 14.09 6.71 2.31
N ILE A 75 13.18 6.32 1.42
CA ILE A 75 12.50 7.23 0.49
C ILE A 75 11.01 7.26 0.77
N LYS A 76 10.34 8.31 0.32
CA LYS A 76 8.88 8.43 0.35
C LYS A 76 8.27 8.17 -1.02
N VAL A 77 7.40 7.17 -1.06
CA VAL A 77 6.61 6.86 -2.26
C VAL A 77 5.17 7.27 -2.04
N LEU A 78 4.63 8.04 -2.97
CA LEU A 78 3.22 8.40 -3.05
C LEU A 78 2.54 7.54 -4.10
N MET A 79 1.46 6.86 -3.72
CA MET A 79 0.55 6.22 -4.68
C MET A 79 -0.83 6.87 -4.61
N LEU A 80 -1.35 7.32 -5.74
CA LEU A 80 -2.69 7.86 -5.90
C LEU A 80 -3.63 6.78 -6.44
N GLY A 81 -4.87 6.77 -5.93
CA GLY A 81 -5.93 5.92 -6.47
C GLY A 81 -6.38 6.33 -7.87
N ASP A 82 -7.44 5.69 -8.35
CA ASP A 82 -7.98 5.87 -9.71
C ASP A 82 -8.32 7.35 -9.99
N VAL A 83 -7.66 7.97 -10.96
CA VAL A 83 -7.92 9.36 -11.37
C VAL A 83 -9.11 9.38 -12.33
N ILE A 84 -10.18 10.07 -11.96
CA ILE A 84 -11.45 10.03 -12.68
C ILE A 84 -11.76 11.37 -13.37
N GLY A 85 -11.64 11.37 -14.70
CA GLY A 85 -12.00 12.48 -15.56
C GLY A 85 -11.31 13.79 -15.23
N ASN A 86 -11.91 14.88 -15.73
CA ASN A 86 -11.45 16.25 -15.42
C ASN A 86 -11.42 16.56 -13.92
N PRO A 87 -12.40 16.14 -13.08
CA PRO A 87 -12.34 16.37 -11.63
C PRO A 87 -11.07 15.83 -10.99
N GLY A 88 -10.71 14.58 -11.30
CA GLY A 88 -9.47 13.98 -10.81
C GLY A 88 -8.23 14.75 -11.29
N MET A 89 -8.19 15.06 -12.59
CA MET A 89 -7.09 15.81 -13.20
C MET A 89 -6.92 17.22 -12.61
N GLU A 90 -8.01 17.91 -12.28
CA GLU A 90 -7.99 19.22 -11.62
C GLU A 90 -7.46 19.13 -10.20
N GLN A 91 -7.89 18.12 -9.43
CA GLN A 91 -7.36 17.90 -8.07
C GLN A 91 -5.85 17.63 -8.09
N LEU A 92 -5.36 16.83 -9.04
CA LEU A 92 -3.93 16.61 -9.22
C LEU A 92 -3.21 17.91 -9.59
N TYR A 93 -3.71 18.66 -10.58
CA TYR A 93 -3.12 19.95 -10.99
C TYR A 93 -2.97 20.93 -9.81
N ILE A 94 -4.01 21.07 -8.99
CA ILE A 94 -4.05 22.04 -7.88
C ILE A 94 -3.18 21.58 -6.70
N LYS A 95 -3.28 20.30 -6.31
CA LYS A 95 -2.76 19.83 -5.02
C LYS A 95 -1.42 19.09 -5.12
N LEU A 96 -1.22 18.28 -6.16
CA LEU A 96 -0.11 17.33 -6.22
C LEU A 96 1.28 18.00 -6.16
N PRO A 97 1.58 19.07 -6.93
CA PRO A 97 2.92 19.68 -6.91
C PRO A 97 3.30 20.25 -5.54
N GLN A 98 2.34 20.82 -4.82
CA GLN A 98 2.58 21.34 -3.47
C GLN A 98 2.70 20.21 -2.45
N PHE A 99 1.90 19.14 -2.62
CA PHE A 99 1.93 17.98 -1.75
C PHE A 99 3.26 17.23 -1.83
N ILE A 100 3.78 17.02 -3.05
CA ILE A 100 5.12 16.44 -3.29
C ILE A 100 6.19 17.18 -2.50
N LYS A 101 6.21 18.52 -2.62
CA LYS A 101 7.20 19.36 -1.91
C LYS A 101 7.04 19.33 -0.41
N LYS A 102 5.79 19.42 0.08
CA LYS A 102 5.49 19.47 1.52
C LYS A 102 5.88 18.16 2.22
N GLU A 103 5.56 17.02 1.61
CA GLU A 103 5.78 15.71 2.21
C GLU A 103 7.16 15.13 1.88
N ASN A 104 7.94 15.79 1.01
CA ASN A 104 9.23 15.34 0.46
C ASN A 104 9.11 13.99 -0.25
N ILE A 105 8.21 13.91 -1.22
CA ILE A 105 7.97 12.68 -1.98
C ILE A 105 9.07 12.48 -3.03
N ASP A 106 9.64 11.28 -3.08
CA ASP A 106 10.72 10.90 -4.00
C ASP A 106 10.21 10.20 -5.27
N LEU A 107 9.09 9.48 -5.16
CA LEU A 107 8.47 8.73 -6.27
C LEU A 107 6.95 8.88 -6.22
N VAL A 108 6.34 9.24 -7.35
CA VAL A 108 4.88 9.40 -7.45
C VAL A 108 4.33 8.39 -8.46
N ILE A 109 3.36 7.61 -8.03
CA ILE A 109 2.62 6.64 -8.86
C ILE A 109 1.15 7.05 -8.83
N ALA A 110 0.48 7.04 -9.97
CA ALA A 110 -0.96 7.32 -10.03
C ALA A 110 -1.65 6.37 -11.00
N ASN A 111 -2.82 5.86 -10.62
CA ASN A 111 -3.62 5.07 -11.53
C ASN A 111 -4.45 6.01 -12.44
N GLY A 112 -4.19 5.96 -13.74
CA GLY A 112 -4.78 6.85 -14.73
C GLY A 112 -5.88 6.22 -15.59
N GLU A 113 -6.42 5.04 -15.23
CA GLU A 113 -7.31 4.30 -16.14
C GLU A 113 -8.67 4.94 -16.42
N ASN A 114 -9.07 5.97 -15.67
CA ASN A 114 -10.35 6.66 -15.86
C ASN A 114 -10.17 8.15 -16.17
N SER A 115 -8.95 8.58 -16.50
CA SER A 115 -8.61 10.00 -16.59
C SER A 115 -9.28 10.68 -17.80
N ASP A 116 -9.53 9.96 -18.89
CA ASP A 116 -10.26 10.50 -20.05
C ASP A 116 -11.78 10.34 -19.87
N ASN A 117 -12.43 11.38 -19.35
CA ASN A 117 -13.89 11.42 -19.18
C ASN A 117 -14.48 10.18 -18.47
N GLY A 118 -13.70 9.53 -17.61
CA GLY A 118 -14.09 8.33 -16.87
C GLY A 118 -13.58 7.01 -17.44
N PHE A 119 -13.01 6.96 -18.65
CA PHE A 119 -12.57 5.71 -19.29
C PHE A 119 -11.34 5.92 -20.18
N GLY A 120 -10.24 5.27 -19.83
CA GLY A 120 -8.99 5.31 -20.57
C GLY A 120 -8.19 6.58 -20.30
N ILE A 121 -7.24 6.85 -21.20
CA ILE A 121 -6.23 7.90 -21.07
C ILE A 121 -5.78 8.35 -22.47
N THR A 122 -5.49 9.65 -22.61
CA THR A 122 -4.99 10.26 -23.86
C THR A 122 -3.57 10.78 -23.71
N GLU A 123 -2.89 11.06 -24.82
CA GLU A 123 -1.56 11.69 -24.85
C GLU A 123 -1.51 12.99 -24.02
N GLU A 124 -2.49 13.87 -24.19
CA GLU A 124 -2.59 15.13 -23.46
C GLU A 124 -2.64 14.91 -21.94
N ILE A 125 -3.42 13.92 -21.50
CA ILE A 125 -3.55 13.58 -20.07
C ILE A 125 -2.24 13.02 -19.52
N ILE A 126 -1.57 12.14 -20.27
CA ILE A 126 -0.27 11.58 -19.90
C ILE A 126 0.73 12.71 -19.67
N ASP A 127 0.85 13.64 -20.63
CA ASP A 127 1.77 14.77 -20.55
C ASP A 127 1.45 15.70 -19.37
N ARG A 128 0.15 15.94 -19.11
CA ARG A 128 -0.29 16.71 -17.95
C ARG A 128 0.07 16.04 -16.62
N MET A 129 -0.24 14.75 -16.46
CA MET A 129 0.12 14.00 -15.24
C MET A 129 1.63 14.03 -14.99
N ARG A 130 2.44 13.88 -16.05
CA ARG A 130 3.89 14.06 -15.99
C ARG A 130 4.28 15.46 -15.53
N GLY A 131 3.66 16.50 -16.10
CA GLY A 131 3.85 17.90 -15.70
C GLY A 131 3.49 18.19 -14.24
N PHE A 132 2.58 17.43 -13.65
CA PHE A 132 2.18 17.56 -12.24
C PHE A 132 3.13 16.84 -11.27
N GLY A 133 4.07 16.05 -11.79
CA GLY A 133 5.06 15.32 -11.01
C GLY A 133 4.80 13.82 -10.89
N VAL A 134 3.81 13.25 -11.60
CA VAL A 134 3.59 11.79 -11.62
C VAL A 134 4.77 11.12 -12.30
N THR A 135 5.41 10.16 -11.62
CA THR A 135 6.58 9.44 -12.14
C THR A 135 6.17 8.24 -12.98
N VAL A 136 5.20 7.45 -12.51
CA VAL A 136 4.68 6.26 -13.20
C VAL A 136 3.16 6.33 -13.22
N ILE A 137 2.57 6.04 -14.37
CA ILE A 137 1.12 5.97 -14.53
C ILE A 137 0.75 4.49 -14.65
N THR A 138 0.06 3.95 -13.66
CA THR A 138 -0.57 2.62 -13.74
C THR A 138 -1.97 2.74 -14.31
N SER A 139 -2.60 1.63 -14.64
CA SER A 139 -3.94 1.55 -15.20
C SER A 139 -4.66 0.26 -14.77
N GLY A 140 -5.69 -0.13 -15.51
CA GLY A 140 -6.57 -1.24 -15.20
C GLY A 140 -7.31 -1.77 -16.43
N ASN A 141 -8.57 -2.16 -16.26
CA ASN A 141 -9.39 -2.70 -17.35
C ASN A 141 -9.73 -1.66 -18.41
N HIS A 142 -9.68 -0.37 -18.09
CA HIS A 142 -10.07 0.69 -19.03
C HIS A 142 -8.92 1.21 -19.91
N ILE A 143 -7.72 0.67 -19.80
CA ILE A 143 -6.55 1.10 -20.59
C ILE A 143 -6.76 1.02 -22.11
N TRP A 144 -7.64 0.13 -22.58
CA TRP A 144 -7.94 -0.08 -24.01
C TRP A 144 -9.15 0.71 -24.52
N SER A 145 -9.70 1.63 -23.72
CA SER A 145 -10.94 2.35 -24.08
C SER A 145 -10.74 3.35 -25.21
N ASN A 146 -9.55 3.95 -25.31
CA ASN A 146 -9.18 4.86 -26.39
C ASN A 146 -8.61 4.08 -27.60
N GLN A 147 -8.88 4.56 -28.81
CA GLN A 147 -8.46 3.89 -30.06
C GLN A 147 -6.94 3.89 -30.26
N ASP A 148 -6.24 4.86 -29.68
CA ASP A 148 -4.80 5.07 -29.77
C ASP A 148 -4.02 4.40 -28.61
N ALA A 149 -4.68 3.66 -27.72
CA ALA A 149 -4.07 3.05 -26.54
C ALA A 149 -2.78 2.25 -26.84
N GLU A 150 -2.77 1.45 -27.92
CA GLU A 150 -1.57 0.70 -28.33
C GLU A 150 -0.40 1.63 -28.71
N ALA A 151 -0.68 2.71 -29.44
CA ALA A 151 0.34 3.68 -29.83
C ALA A 151 0.92 4.38 -28.60
N LEU A 152 0.06 4.81 -27.67
CA LEU A 152 0.46 5.42 -26.40
C LEU A 152 1.34 4.49 -25.57
N LEU A 153 0.92 3.24 -25.41
CA LEU A 153 1.63 2.22 -24.62
C LEU A 153 2.99 1.82 -25.20
N ASN A 154 3.16 1.92 -26.53
CA ASN A 154 4.44 1.71 -27.19
C ASN A 154 5.33 2.97 -27.14
N HIS A 155 4.73 4.15 -27.05
CA HIS A 155 5.46 5.42 -26.99
C HIS A 155 5.99 5.73 -25.58
N TYR A 156 5.16 5.56 -24.55
CA TYR A 156 5.47 5.93 -23.18
C TYR A 156 5.85 4.72 -22.34
N ASP A 157 7.09 4.65 -21.87
CA ASP A 157 7.59 3.53 -21.07
C ASP A 157 7.20 3.57 -19.58
N PHE A 158 6.70 4.71 -19.11
CA PHE A 158 6.20 4.94 -17.75
C PHE A 158 4.67 4.85 -17.65
N VAL A 159 3.96 4.57 -18.75
CA VAL A 159 2.53 4.26 -18.76
C VAL A 159 2.39 2.74 -18.81
N LEU A 160 1.82 2.18 -17.74
CA LEU A 160 1.76 0.74 -17.54
C LEU A 160 0.34 0.24 -17.78
N ARG A 161 0.25 -0.86 -18.53
CA ARG A 161 -0.95 -1.71 -18.60
C ARG A 161 -0.83 -2.88 -17.63
N PRO A 162 -1.90 -3.59 -17.25
CA PRO A 162 -1.75 -4.77 -16.41
C PRO A 162 -0.90 -5.86 -17.08
N HIS A 163 0.15 -6.33 -16.39
CA HIS A 163 1.17 -7.21 -16.96
C HIS A 163 0.64 -8.58 -17.38
N ASN A 164 -0.43 -9.06 -16.74
CA ASN A 164 -1.06 -10.34 -17.01
C ASN A 164 -2.06 -10.33 -18.19
N TYR A 165 -2.10 -9.26 -18.98
CA TYR A 165 -2.61 -9.35 -20.35
C TYR A 165 -1.63 -10.14 -21.23
N TYR A 166 -2.12 -11.20 -21.87
CA TYR A 166 -1.34 -12.05 -22.75
C TYR A 166 -0.95 -11.30 -24.03
N ASP A 167 0.34 -11.28 -24.33
CA ASP A 167 0.92 -10.79 -25.59
C ASP A 167 0.37 -9.43 -26.07
N SER A 168 0.08 -8.55 -25.11
CA SER A 168 -0.52 -7.23 -25.39
C SER A 168 0.55 -6.13 -25.44
N PRO A 169 0.34 -5.07 -26.25
CA PRO A 169 1.27 -3.95 -26.39
C PRO A 169 1.66 -3.26 -25.09
N GLY A 170 2.75 -2.50 -25.14
CA GLY A 170 3.31 -1.79 -24.00
C GLY A 170 3.89 -2.66 -22.89
N LYS A 171 4.13 -2.03 -21.75
CA LYS A 171 4.80 -2.64 -20.60
C LYS A 171 3.85 -2.82 -19.44
N GLY A 172 4.09 -3.88 -18.66
CA GLY A 172 3.38 -4.12 -17.39
C GLY A 172 4.16 -3.76 -16.15
N PHE A 173 5.37 -3.25 -16.32
CA PHE A 173 6.23 -2.80 -15.25
C PHE A 173 7.16 -1.68 -15.73
N TRP A 174 7.59 -0.85 -14.79
CA TRP A 174 8.60 0.19 -14.97
C TRP A 174 9.76 -0.09 -14.02
N ILE A 175 11.00 0.20 -14.46
CA ILE A 175 12.19 0.16 -13.62
C ILE A 175 12.88 1.50 -13.74
N GLY A 176 13.13 2.15 -12.60
CA GLY A 176 13.94 3.36 -12.54
C GLY A 176 14.90 3.33 -11.36
N GLU A 177 15.61 4.44 -11.19
CA GLU A 177 16.59 4.62 -10.13
C GLU A 177 16.20 5.81 -9.25
N VAL A 178 16.16 5.59 -7.93
CA VAL A 178 15.89 6.64 -6.93
C VAL A 178 16.91 6.46 -5.81
N ALA A 179 17.58 7.56 -5.44
CA ALA A 179 18.66 7.54 -4.44
C ALA A 179 19.77 6.48 -4.71
N GLY A 180 20.05 6.22 -6.00
CA GLY A 180 21.06 5.26 -6.45
C GLY A 180 20.64 3.79 -6.39
N GLU A 181 19.38 3.49 -6.07
CA GLU A 181 18.85 2.13 -6.01
C GLU A 181 17.77 1.90 -7.06
N LYS A 182 17.73 0.68 -7.60
CA LYS A 182 16.69 0.29 -8.56
C LYS A 182 15.35 0.08 -7.84
N ILE A 183 14.29 0.63 -8.43
CA ILE A 183 12.91 0.45 -7.99
C ILE A 183 12.06 -0.01 -9.17
N ALA A 184 11.19 -0.98 -8.94
CA ALA A 184 10.22 -1.45 -9.91
C ALA A 184 8.79 -1.10 -9.47
N VAL A 185 7.98 -0.65 -10.43
CA VAL A 185 6.53 -0.52 -10.30
C VAL A 185 5.89 -1.53 -11.22
N VAL A 186 4.96 -2.33 -10.71
CA VAL A 186 4.27 -3.39 -11.46
C VAL A 186 2.78 -3.14 -11.42
N ASN A 187 2.12 -3.26 -12.57
CA ASN A 187 0.67 -3.20 -12.66
C ASN A 187 0.14 -4.61 -12.96
N LEU A 188 -0.85 -5.06 -12.20
CA LEU A 188 -1.56 -6.32 -12.42
C LEU A 188 -3.06 -6.08 -12.38
N ILE A 189 -3.83 -7.01 -12.96
CA ILE A 189 -5.29 -7.01 -12.88
C ILE A 189 -5.80 -8.32 -12.32
N GLY A 190 -6.86 -8.26 -11.51
CA GLY A 190 -7.56 -9.43 -10.96
C GLY A 190 -8.27 -10.24 -12.04
N ARG A 191 -8.94 -11.33 -11.64
CA ARG A 191 -9.72 -12.18 -12.56
C ARG A 191 -11.19 -12.30 -12.20
N TYR A 192 -11.55 -12.04 -10.96
CA TYR A 192 -12.95 -12.15 -10.54
C TYR A 192 -13.73 -10.90 -10.94
N PHE A 193 -14.86 -11.10 -11.63
CA PHE A 193 -15.79 -10.06 -12.07
C PHE A 193 -15.19 -8.96 -12.98
N ILE A 194 -14.02 -9.23 -13.58
CA ILE A 194 -13.31 -8.32 -14.47
C ILE A 194 -12.89 -9.07 -15.75
N THR A 195 -12.09 -8.44 -16.61
CA THR A 195 -11.58 -9.02 -17.86
C THR A 195 -10.87 -10.36 -17.61
N PRO A 196 -11.21 -11.44 -18.35
CA PRO A 196 -10.48 -12.69 -18.28
C PRO A 196 -9.03 -12.51 -18.77
N VAL A 197 -8.07 -12.74 -17.88
CA VAL A 197 -6.63 -12.58 -18.13
C VAL A 197 -5.82 -13.73 -17.50
N ASP A 198 -4.52 -13.75 -17.75
CA ASP A 198 -3.61 -14.72 -17.13
C ASP A 198 -3.59 -14.57 -15.60
N CYS A 199 -3.23 -15.65 -14.90
CA CYS A 199 -3.19 -15.68 -13.45
C CYS A 199 -2.18 -14.65 -12.88
N PRO A 200 -2.61 -13.64 -12.10
CA PRO A 200 -1.71 -12.59 -11.62
C PRO A 200 -0.60 -13.14 -10.71
N PHE A 201 -0.88 -14.21 -9.96
CA PHE A 201 0.11 -14.88 -9.11
C PHE A 201 1.24 -15.52 -9.92
N GLN A 202 0.89 -16.27 -10.97
CA GLN A 202 1.88 -16.95 -11.80
C GLN A 202 2.70 -15.93 -12.62
N ILE A 203 2.04 -14.89 -13.11
CA ILE A 203 2.68 -13.82 -13.88
C ILE A 203 3.65 -13.03 -13.00
N LEU A 204 3.24 -12.60 -11.80
CA LEU A 204 4.13 -11.90 -10.89
C LEU A 204 5.31 -12.78 -10.47
N GLU A 205 5.09 -14.05 -10.15
CA GLU A 205 6.18 -14.96 -9.80
C GLU A 205 7.20 -15.14 -10.94
N LYS A 206 6.72 -15.26 -12.18
CA LYS A 206 7.59 -15.31 -13.37
C LYS A 206 8.38 -14.01 -13.54
N LEU A 207 7.70 -12.87 -13.40
CA LEU A 207 8.28 -11.53 -13.53
C LEU A 207 9.40 -11.29 -12.51
N LEU A 208 9.17 -11.66 -11.24
CA LEU A 208 10.16 -11.56 -10.16
C LEU A 208 11.40 -12.42 -10.40
N ARG A 209 11.22 -13.62 -10.99
CA ARG A 209 12.34 -14.55 -11.26
C ARG A 209 13.18 -14.16 -12.47
N LYS A 210 12.61 -13.38 -13.39
CA LYS A 210 13.23 -13.04 -14.68
C LYS A 210 13.55 -11.55 -14.76
N GLU A 211 12.60 -10.74 -15.20
CA GLU A 211 12.83 -9.34 -15.57
C GLU A 211 13.16 -8.47 -14.35
N LEU A 212 12.60 -8.79 -13.17
CA LEU A 212 12.86 -8.08 -11.92
C LEU A 212 13.88 -8.79 -11.01
N ARG A 213 14.63 -9.76 -11.54
CA ARG A 213 15.59 -10.53 -10.75
C ARG A 213 16.65 -9.61 -10.13
N GLY A 214 16.74 -9.65 -8.81
CA GLY A 214 17.72 -8.87 -8.03
C GLY A 214 17.27 -7.46 -7.67
N ILE A 215 16.08 -7.03 -8.09
CA ILE A 215 15.46 -5.79 -7.61
C ILE A 215 14.71 -6.12 -6.32
N LYS A 216 15.01 -5.40 -5.24
CA LYS A 216 14.36 -5.57 -3.93
C LYS A 216 13.15 -4.66 -3.77
N ASN A 217 13.24 -3.45 -4.30
CA ASN A 217 12.26 -2.37 -4.15
C ASN A 217 11.19 -2.53 -5.21
N ILE A 218 10.10 -3.23 -4.88
CA ILE A 218 9.06 -3.59 -5.85
C ILE A 218 7.70 -3.17 -5.31
N ILE A 219 7.01 -2.33 -6.06
CA ILE A 219 5.70 -1.79 -5.71
C ILE A 219 4.69 -2.32 -6.72
N VAL A 220 3.58 -2.86 -6.23
CA VAL A 220 2.54 -3.49 -7.06
C VAL A 220 1.24 -2.70 -6.93
N ASP A 221 0.73 -2.20 -8.05
CA ASP A 221 -0.67 -1.81 -8.21
C ASP A 221 -1.45 -3.02 -8.72
N PHE A 222 -2.37 -3.53 -7.90
CA PHE A 222 -3.22 -4.66 -8.21
C PHE A 222 -4.69 -4.24 -8.37
N HIS A 223 -5.04 -3.98 -9.63
CA HIS A 223 -6.35 -3.50 -10.05
C HIS A 223 -7.37 -4.65 -10.05
N ALA A 224 -8.24 -4.74 -9.05
CA ALA A 224 -9.09 -5.91 -8.89
C ALA A 224 -10.41 -5.61 -8.17
N GLU A 225 -11.44 -6.41 -8.45
CA GLU A 225 -12.77 -6.18 -7.87
C GLU A 225 -12.90 -6.72 -6.44
N ILE A 226 -12.39 -7.93 -6.16
CA ILE A 226 -12.73 -8.60 -4.89
C ILE A 226 -11.60 -8.58 -3.87
N MET A 227 -11.95 -8.32 -2.62
CA MET A 227 -11.03 -8.20 -1.49
C MET A 227 -10.26 -9.49 -1.23
N PRO A 228 -10.87 -10.70 -1.29
CA PRO A 228 -10.13 -11.94 -1.09
C PRO A 228 -9.00 -12.13 -2.12
N GLU A 229 -9.21 -11.75 -3.37
CA GLU A 229 -8.18 -11.86 -4.41
C GLU A 229 -7.02 -10.89 -4.10
N LYS A 230 -7.34 -9.62 -3.80
CA LYS A 230 -6.35 -8.60 -3.41
C LYS A 230 -5.49 -9.01 -2.22
N LYS A 231 -6.14 -9.46 -1.15
CA LYS A 231 -5.46 -9.81 0.09
C LYS A 231 -4.65 -11.10 -0.03
N SER A 232 -5.13 -12.06 -0.82
CA SER A 232 -4.39 -13.29 -1.11
C SER A 232 -3.10 -13.01 -1.90
N LEU A 233 -3.12 -12.07 -2.85
CA LEU A 233 -1.91 -11.67 -3.58
C LEU A 233 -0.86 -11.11 -2.61
N ALA A 234 -1.27 -10.17 -1.75
CA ALA A 234 -0.37 -9.56 -0.78
C ALA A 234 0.25 -10.60 0.17
N TYR A 235 -0.54 -11.53 0.72
CA TYR A 235 0.00 -12.59 1.59
C TYR A 235 0.94 -13.55 0.84
N TYR A 236 0.67 -13.88 -0.42
CA TYR A 236 1.52 -14.80 -1.20
C TYR A 236 2.90 -14.20 -1.52
N PHE A 237 2.97 -12.87 -1.66
CA PHE A 237 4.18 -12.12 -1.98
C PHE A 237 4.77 -11.34 -0.79
N ASP A 238 4.26 -11.55 0.43
CA ASP A 238 4.82 -10.94 1.63
C ASP A 238 6.31 -11.28 1.79
N GLY A 239 7.14 -10.26 1.96
CA GLY A 239 8.60 -10.33 2.00
C GLY A 239 9.30 -10.49 0.64
N LYS A 240 8.55 -10.57 -0.47
CA LYS A 240 9.09 -10.64 -1.85
C LYS A 240 8.90 -9.35 -2.63
N VAL A 241 7.93 -8.53 -2.23
CA VAL A 241 7.68 -7.19 -2.76
C VAL A 241 7.61 -6.20 -1.62
N SER A 242 7.85 -4.93 -1.90
CA SER A 242 7.84 -3.88 -0.89
C SER A 242 6.43 -3.47 -0.50
N PHE A 243 5.56 -3.27 -1.49
CA PHE A 243 4.21 -2.75 -1.25
C PHE A 243 3.21 -3.32 -2.26
N VAL A 244 2.00 -3.64 -1.81
CA VAL A 244 0.88 -4.03 -2.67
C VAL A 244 -0.31 -3.13 -2.38
N ALA A 245 -0.68 -2.30 -3.37
CA ALA A 245 -1.86 -1.44 -3.33
C ALA A 245 -2.95 -2.03 -4.22
N GLY A 246 -4.18 -2.12 -3.72
CA GLY A 246 -5.33 -2.33 -4.61
C GLY A 246 -5.88 -1.03 -5.19
N THR A 247 -6.45 -1.12 -6.38
CA THR A 247 -7.24 -0.08 -7.09
C THR A 247 -8.50 -0.73 -7.69
N HIS A 248 -9.31 0.01 -8.46
CA HIS A 248 -10.55 -0.39 -9.17
C HIS A 248 -11.87 -0.06 -8.45
N THR A 249 -11.96 -0.24 -7.12
CA THR A 249 -13.28 -0.15 -6.47
C THR A 249 -13.70 1.29 -6.13
N HIS A 250 -12.78 2.24 -6.30
CA HIS A 250 -12.95 3.69 -6.10
C HIS A 250 -13.34 4.09 -4.67
N VAL A 251 -13.22 3.18 -3.70
CA VAL A 251 -13.54 3.43 -2.29
C VAL A 251 -12.32 3.09 -1.46
N GLN A 252 -11.66 4.14 -0.92
CA GLN A 252 -10.49 3.96 -0.09
C GLN A 252 -10.81 3.11 1.15
N THR A 253 -10.03 2.06 1.38
CA THR A 253 -10.17 1.20 2.56
C THR A 253 -9.33 1.73 3.73
N ALA A 254 -9.65 1.28 4.94
CA ALA A 254 -8.96 1.64 6.18
C ALA A 254 -8.23 0.43 6.80
N ASP A 255 -7.76 -0.48 5.95
CA ASP A 255 -7.07 -1.72 6.33
C ASP A 255 -5.58 -1.70 5.96
N ASP A 256 -5.01 -0.51 5.82
CA ASP A 256 -3.60 -0.31 5.58
C ASP A 256 -2.74 -0.94 6.69
N ILE A 257 -1.76 -1.76 6.31
CA ILE A 257 -0.97 -2.56 7.26
C ILE A 257 0.39 -2.95 6.68
N ILE A 258 1.40 -3.07 7.54
CA ILE A 258 2.67 -3.74 7.21
C ILE A 258 2.55 -5.20 7.63
N LEU A 259 2.69 -6.12 6.67
CA LEU A 259 2.58 -7.56 6.87
C LEU A 259 3.81 -8.13 7.62
N GLY A 260 3.70 -9.40 8.03
CA GLY A 260 4.66 -10.04 8.93
C GLY A 260 6.10 -10.05 8.42
N ASN A 261 6.31 -10.09 7.09
CA ASN A 261 7.64 -10.08 6.49
C ASN A 261 8.06 -8.70 5.94
N GLY A 262 7.28 -7.65 6.19
CA GLY A 262 7.64 -6.26 5.88
C GLY A 262 7.06 -5.70 4.59
N THR A 263 6.19 -6.43 3.89
CA THR A 263 5.44 -5.88 2.75
C THR A 263 4.30 -5.00 3.28
N GLY A 264 4.23 -3.74 2.86
CA GLY A 264 3.05 -2.92 3.13
C GLY A 264 1.87 -3.27 2.21
N TYR A 265 0.65 -3.05 2.69
CA TYR A 265 -0.57 -3.44 2.00
C TYR A 265 -1.71 -2.45 2.27
N ILE A 266 -2.57 -2.25 1.27
CA ILE A 266 -3.91 -1.67 1.40
C ILE A 266 -4.86 -2.32 0.39
N THR A 267 -6.11 -2.61 0.80
CA THR A 267 -7.10 -3.22 -0.10
C THR A 267 -7.52 -2.30 -1.24
N ASP A 268 -7.72 -1.01 -1.01
CA ASP A 268 -8.01 -0.07 -2.10
C ASP A 268 -7.56 1.35 -1.76
N LEU A 269 -6.88 2.00 -2.70
CA LEU A 269 -6.43 3.38 -2.57
C LEU A 269 -7.58 4.39 -2.64
N GLY A 270 -8.72 3.99 -3.21
CA GLY A 270 -9.83 4.86 -3.53
C GLY A 270 -9.64 5.56 -4.87
N MET A 271 -10.17 6.77 -5.00
CA MET A 271 -10.15 7.54 -6.24
C MET A 271 -9.75 9.00 -6.04
N CYS A 272 -9.21 9.61 -7.09
CA CYS A 272 -9.06 11.05 -7.22
C CYS A 272 -10.16 11.59 -8.14
N GLY A 273 -11.10 12.36 -7.60
CA GLY A 273 -12.28 12.86 -8.31
C GLY A 273 -13.41 13.21 -7.34
N GLY A 274 -14.63 13.43 -7.85
CA GLY A 274 -15.81 13.76 -7.03
C GLY A 274 -16.26 12.59 -6.16
N LEU A 275 -16.18 12.72 -4.83
CA LEU A 275 -16.60 11.69 -3.88
C LEU A 275 -18.08 11.72 -3.51
N ASP A 276 -18.77 12.85 -3.70
CA ASP A 276 -20.23 12.89 -3.53
C ASP A 276 -20.93 12.41 -4.81
N SER A 277 -20.63 11.17 -5.18
CA SER A 277 -20.93 10.55 -6.47
C SER A 277 -21.28 9.06 -6.30
N VAL A 278 -21.57 8.38 -7.40
CA VAL A 278 -21.61 6.92 -7.44
C VAL A 278 -20.37 6.43 -8.18
N ILE A 279 -19.34 6.04 -7.43
CA ILE A 279 -18.09 5.46 -7.99
C ILE A 279 -17.40 6.44 -8.97
N GLY A 280 -17.46 7.74 -8.67
CA GLY A 280 -16.88 8.82 -9.49
C GLY A 280 -17.84 9.45 -10.49
N MET A 281 -19.04 8.89 -10.66
CA MET A 281 -20.01 9.30 -11.69
C MET A 281 -21.20 10.06 -11.09
N GLU A 282 -21.80 10.97 -11.85
CA GLU A 282 -22.93 11.78 -11.40
C GLU A 282 -24.13 10.94 -10.90
N LYS A 283 -24.59 11.26 -9.69
CA LYS A 283 -25.70 10.57 -9.00
C LYS A 283 -26.95 10.46 -9.87
N LYS A 284 -27.36 11.54 -10.53
CA LYS A 284 -28.62 11.60 -11.30
C LYS A 284 -28.63 10.57 -12.44
N GLY A 285 -27.55 10.49 -13.21
CA GLY A 285 -27.42 9.55 -14.32
C GLY A 285 -27.44 8.11 -13.83
N ILE A 286 -26.60 7.79 -12.85
CA ILE A 286 -26.48 6.42 -12.34
C ILE A 286 -27.78 5.95 -11.66
N LEU A 287 -28.43 6.81 -10.87
CA LEU A 287 -29.72 6.48 -10.25
C LEU A 287 -30.80 6.23 -11.31
N HIS A 288 -30.83 6.99 -12.41
CA HIS A 288 -31.76 6.74 -13.50
C HIS A 288 -31.51 5.39 -14.16
N LYS A 289 -30.24 5.10 -14.50
CA LYS A 289 -29.81 3.81 -15.06
C LYS A 289 -30.24 2.64 -14.20
N ILE A 290 -29.88 2.63 -12.92
CA ILE A 290 -30.15 1.50 -12.02
C ILE A 290 -31.66 1.35 -11.77
N ARG A 291 -32.39 2.44 -11.50
CA ARG A 291 -33.82 2.37 -11.19
C ARG A 291 -34.69 1.98 -12.38
N ARG A 292 -34.28 2.33 -13.61
CA ARG A 292 -35.06 2.08 -14.83
C ARG A 292 -34.51 0.96 -15.69
N ASN A 293 -33.32 0.45 -15.36
CA ASN A 293 -32.58 -0.52 -16.17
C ASN A 293 -32.39 -0.04 -17.63
N VAL A 294 -31.93 1.21 -17.79
CA VAL A 294 -31.70 1.85 -19.09
C VAL A 294 -30.24 2.32 -19.23
N ASN A 295 -29.81 2.51 -20.46
CA ASN A 295 -28.50 3.10 -20.74
C ASN A 295 -28.53 4.61 -20.52
N VAL A 296 -27.45 5.13 -19.91
CA VAL A 296 -27.19 6.56 -19.73
C VAL A 296 -25.72 6.81 -20.05
N PRO A 297 -25.37 8.01 -20.51
CA PRO A 297 -23.97 8.41 -20.54
C PRO A 297 -23.41 8.44 -19.12
N TYR A 298 -22.18 7.99 -18.98
CA TYR A 298 -21.39 8.16 -17.76
C TYR A 298 -20.77 9.56 -17.79
N VAL A 299 -20.96 10.31 -16.71
CA VAL A 299 -20.46 11.68 -16.58
C VAL A 299 -19.70 11.74 -15.26
N PRO A 300 -18.38 12.04 -15.25
CA PRO A 300 -17.63 12.27 -14.03
C PRO A 300 -18.25 13.36 -13.17
N SER A 301 -18.24 13.17 -11.85
CA SER A 301 -18.83 14.12 -10.91
C SER A 301 -17.83 15.16 -10.42
N ASN A 302 -18.24 16.43 -10.38
CA ASN A 302 -17.46 17.55 -9.86
C ASN A 302 -17.82 17.90 -8.39
N GLU A 303 -18.53 17.01 -7.69
CA GLU A 303 -19.03 17.25 -6.34
C GLU A 303 -18.08 16.65 -5.29
N ASN A 304 -17.64 17.47 -4.31
CA ASN A 304 -16.73 17.06 -3.24
C ASN A 304 -15.47 16.35 -3.80
N GLU A 305 -14.79 17.03 -4.72
CA GLU A 305 -13.57 16.53 -5.35
C GLU A 305 -12.43 16.37 -4.36
N LYS A 306 -11.80 15.19 -4.35
CA LYS A 306 -10.65 14.92 -3.50
C LYS A 306 -9.56 14.17 -4.24
N MET A 307 -8.37 14.22 -3.65
CA MET A 307 -7.25 13.35 -3.98
C MET A 307 -7.14 12.29 -2.88
N GLN A 308 -7.29 11.01 -3.23
CA GLN A 308 -7.08 9.88 -2.33
C GLN A 308 -5.82 9.10 -2.71
N GLY A 309 -5.09 8.67 -1.70
CA GLY A 309 -3.87 7.90 -1.91
C GLY A 309 -3.20 7.52 -0.60
N ILE A 310 -1.95 7.10 -0.73
CA ILE A 310 -1.13 6.63 0.39
C ILE A 310 0.32 7.09 0.22
N ILE A 311 0.94 7.44 1.34
CA ILE A 311 2.39 7.66 1.44
C ILE A 311 2.98 6.46 2.17
N ILE A 312 4.08 5.93 1.65
CA ILE A 312 4.87 4.90 2.32
C ILE A 312 6.31 5.37 2.47
N ASP A 313 6.92 5.05 3.61
CA ASP A 313 8.37 5.11 3.78
C ASP A 313 8.94 3.75 3.36
N LEU A 314 9.78 3.75 2.32
CA LEU A 314 10.40 2.55 1.77
C LEU A 314 11.90 2.54 2.11
N ASN A 315 12.34 1.50 2.82
CA ASN A 315 13.74 1.26 3.10
C ASN A 315 14.40 0.54 1.92
N LEU A 316 15.29 1.24 1.21
CA LEU A 316 15.90 0.75 -0.01
C LEU A 316 16.94 -0.36 0.19
N ASP A 317 17.54 -0.44 1.39
CA ASP A 317 18.54 -1.46 1.71
C ASP A 317 17.88 -2.84 1.87
N THR A 318 16.70 -2.85 2.52
CA THR A 318 15.95 -4.06 2.87
C THR A 318 14.81 -4.37 1.90
N GLY A 319 14.31 -3.38 1.17
CA GLY A 319 13.11 -3.47 0.33
C GLY A 319 11.81 -3.49 1.13
N LYS A 320 11.81 -3.15 2.42
CA LYS A 320 10.64 -3.22 3.31
C LYS A 320 9.95 -1.87 3.46
N THR A 321 8.63 -1.90 3.64
CA THR A 321 7.86 -0.74 4.08
C THR A 321 8.05 -0.52 5.57
N GLU A 322 8.45 0.69 5.95
CA GLU A 322 8.68 1.08 7.35
C GLU A 322 7.49 1.83 7.95
N SER A 323 6.76 2.58 7.13
CA SER A 323 5.56 3.31 7.54
C SER A 323 4.55 3.41 6.41
N ILE A 324 3.27 3.57 6.78
CA ILE A 324 2.15 3.72 5.84
C ILE A 324 1.23 4.82 6.38
N GLN A 325 0.83 5.75 5.51
CA GLN A 325 -0.11 6.80 5.84
C GLN A 325 -1.07 7.05 4.67
N ARG A 326 -2.34 6.63 4.83
CA ARG A 326 -3.41 6.98 3.89
C ARG A 326 -3.89 8.42 4.10
N PHE A 327 -4.36 9.05 3.03
CA PHE A 327 -4.97 10.38 3.08
C PHE A 327 -6.16 10.50 2.11
N SER A 328 -7.01 11.48 2.39
CA SER A 328 -8.11 11.92 1.53
C SER A 328 -8.32 13.42 1.74
N MET A 329 -7.99 14.23 0.74
CA MET A 329 -7.96 15.70 0.89
C MET A 329 -8.46 16.46 -0.33
#